data_AF-A0A537VLI2-F1
#
_entry.id   AF-A0A537VLI2-F1
#
_cell.length_a   1.000
_cell.length_b   1.000
_cell.length_c   1.000
_cell.angle_alpha   90.00
_cell.angle_beta   90.00
_cell.angle_gamma   90.00
#
_symmetry.space_group_name_H-M   'P 1'
#
loop_
_entity.id
_entity.type
_entity.pdbx_description
1 polymer ?
#
loop_
_entity_poly.entity_id
_entity_poly.type
_entity_poly.pdbx_seq_one_letter_code
_entity_poly.pdbx_strand_id
1 'polypeptide(L)'
;MPCYRCGRIQEDPPKAVPSPWARAVVSGEQVLVCPVCQREHPRWADEAERCPSCGSVRLQIQLGMNVCRACGHTWEARPSGWTP
;
A
#
# COMPACT_ATOMS: atom_id res chain seq x y z
N MET A 1 9.31 -8.01 1.28
CA MET A 1 8.98 -6.65 1.76
C MET A 1 8.24 -6.81 3.09
N PRO A 2 8.80 -6.30 4.21
CA PRO A 2 8.19 -6.42 5.52
C PRO A 2 6.98 -5.48 5.69
N CYS A 3 6.19 -5.72 6.73
CA CYS A 3 5.13 -4.81 7.17
C CYS A 3 5.75 -3.48 7.58
N TYR A 4 5.29 -2.35 7.03
CA TYR A 4 5.86 -1.04 7.34
C TYR A 4 5.68 -0.65 8.82
N ARG A 5 4.67 -1.21 9.50
CA ARG A 5 4.40 -0.96 10.92
C ARG A 5 5.27 -1.79 11.86
N CYS A 6 5.28 -3.11 11.68
CA CYS A 6 5.81 -4.05 12.67
C CYS A 6 6.99 -4.88 12.16
N GLY A 7 7.45 -4.68 10.92
CA GLY A 7 8.58 -5.40 10.36
C GLY A 7 8.32 -6.88 10.01
N ARG A 8 7.14 -7.43 10.34
CA ARG A 8 6.78 -8.82 10.00
C ARG A 8 7.00 -9.07 8.52
N ILE A 9 7.59 -10.20 8.15
CA ILE A 9 7.78 -10.59 6.76
C ILE A 9 6.52 -11.33 6.30
N GLN A 10 6.05 -11.03 5.08
CA GLN A 10 4.98 -11.80 4.46
C GLN A 10 5.50 -13.20 4.14
N GLU A 11 4.91 -14.21 4.78
CA GLU A 11 5.05 -15.60 4.35
C GLU A 11 4.24 -15.80 3.06
N ASP A 12 4.80 -16.53 2.09
CA ASP A 12 4.14 -16.74 0.81
C ASP A 12 2.82 -17.50 1.01
N PRO A 13 1.68 -16.91 0.65
CA PRO A 13 0.42 -17.61 0.76
C PRO A 13 0.40 -18.80 -0.21
N PRO A 14 -0.34 -19.89 0.10
CA PRO A 14 -0.58 -20.96 -0.84
C PRO A 14 -1.11 -20.40 -2.17
N LYS A 15 -0.61 -20.94 -3.28
CA LYS A 15 -1.06 -20.55 -4.63
C LYS A 15 -2.59 -20.61 -4.67
N ALA A 16 -3.21 -19.55 -5.21
CA ALA A 16 -4.67 -19.33 -5.35
C ALA A 16 -5.39 -18.53 -4.26
N VAL A 17 -4.77 -18.18 -3.14
CA VAL A 17 -5.41 -17.29 -2.14
C VAL A 17 -4.94 -15.84 -2.29
N PRO A 18 -5.85 -14.85 -2.39
CA PRO A 18 -5.47 -13.44 -2.34
C PRO A 18 -4.70 -13.15 -1.05
N SER A 19 -3.54 -12.50 -1.16
CA SER A 19 -2.80 -12.13 0.05
C SER A 19 -3.67 -11.25 0.95
N PRO A 20 -3.79 -11.57 2.25
CA PRO A 20 -4.57 -10.76 3.19
C PRO A 20 -3.87 -9.44 3.55
N TRP A 21 -2.67 -9.21 3.01
CA TRP A 21 -1.91 -7.99 3.23
C TRP A 21 -2.43 -6.84 2.37
N ALA A 22 -2.65 -5.70 3.00
CA ALA A 22 -3.00 -4.49 2.29
C ALA A 22 -1.75 -3.91 1.62
N ARG A 23 -1.91 -3.51 0.36
CA ARG A 23 -0.98 -2.63 -0.36
C ARG A 23 -1.51 -1.21 -0.30
N ALA A 24 -0.63 -0.29 0.05
CA ALA A 24 -0.90 1.14 0.11
C ALA A 24 0.35 1.91 -0.31
N VAL A 25 0.19 3.23 -0.41
CA VAL A 25 1.29 4.17 -0.65
C VAL A 25 1.36 5.12 0.52
N VAL A 26 2.56 5.31 1.08
CA VAL A 26 2.83 6.26 2.17
C VAL A 26 4.01 7.10 1.75
N SER A 27 3.87 8.42 1.73
CA SER A 27 4.94 9.35 1.35
C SER A 27 5.63 9.02 0.01
N GLY A 28 4.87 8.60 -1.00
CA GLY A 28 5.38 8.18 -2.31
C GLY A 28 6.01 6.78 -2.35
N GLU A 29 5.98 6.01 -1.26
CA GLU A 29 6.57 4.67 -1.21
C GLU A 29 5.52 3.56 -1.17
N GLN A 30 5.77 2.49 -1.92
CA GLN A 30 4.95 1.28 -1.87
C GLN A 30 5.19 0.56 -0.55
N VAL A 31 4.13 0.39 0.24
CA VAL A 31 4.18 -0.33 1.51
C VAL A 31 3.23 -1.53 1.54
N LEU A 32 3.53 -2.46 2.45
CA LEU A 32 2.67 -3.56 2.83
C LEU A 32 2.25 -3.41 4.30
N VAL A 33 0.99 -3.72 4.61
CA VAL A 33 0.46 -3.74 5.98
C VAL A 33 -0.07 -5.13 6.29
N CYS A 34 0.46 -5.77 7.33
CA CYS A 34 0.03 -7.12 7.70
C CYS A 34 -1.38 -7.14 8.29
N PRO A 35 -2.10 -8.27 8.23
CA PRO A 35 -3.48 -8.37 8.72
C PRO A 35 -3.65 -8.02 10.21
N VAL A 36 -2.61 -8.26 11.03
CA VAL A 36 -2.61 -7.90 12.45
C VAL A 36 -2.61 -6.38 12.61
N CYS A 37 -1.65 -5.68 11.99
CA CYS A 37 -1.60 -4.23 12.03
C CYS A 37 -2.80 -3.56 11.36
N GLN A 38 -3.41 -4.19 10.35
CA GLN A 38 -4.65 -3.71 9.76
C GLN A 38 -5.80 -3.65 10.76
N ARG A 39 -5.91 -4.65 11.65
CA ARG A 39 -6.96 -4.72 12.69
C ARG A 39 -6.63 -3.89 13.93
N GLU A 40 -5.39 -3.97 14.40
CA GLU A 40 -4.98 -3.37 15.68
C GLU A 40 -4.65 -1.88 15.56
N HIS A 41 -4.26 -1.41 14.37
CA HIS A 41 -3.84 -0.03 14.16
C HIS A 41 -4.57 0.62 12.97
N PRO A 42 -5.91 0.70 12.96
CA PRO A 42 -6.69 1.13 11.79
C PRO A 42 -6.30 2.51 11.23
N ARG A 43 -5.70 3.37 12.07
CA ARG A 43 -5.11 4.65 11.68
C ARG A 43 -3.98 4.54 10.64
N TRP A 44 -3.46 3.35 10.36
CA TRP A 44 -2.54 3.13 9.23
C TRP A 44 -3.14 3.66 7.91
N ALA A 45 -4.47 3.62 7.77
CA ALA A 45 -5.16 4.13 6.59
C ALA A 45 -5.19 5.67 6.52
N ASP A 46 -4.93 6.37 7.63
CA ASP A 46 -4.85 7.83 7.68
C ASP A 46 -3.48 8.33 7.21
N GLU A 47 -2.44 7.52 7.41
CA GLU A 47 -1.09 7.76 6.90
C GLU A 47 -0.95 7.41 5.41
N ALA A 48 -1.86 6.57 4.90
CA ALA A 48 -1.88 6.16 3.50
C ALA A 48 -2.41 7.27 2.59
N GLU A 49 -1.77 7.42 1.44
CA GLU A 49 -2.30 8.24 0.34
C GLU A 49 -3.65 7.69 -0.12
N ARG A 50 -4.53 8.61 -0.53
CA ARG A 50 -5.88 8.31 -0.99
C ARG A 50 -5.97 8.58 -2.48
N CYS A 51 -6.70 7.72 -3.18
CA CYS A 51 -7.03 7.95 -4.58
C CYS A 51 -7.77 9.29 -4.73
N PRO A 52 -7.30 10.22 -5.58
CA PRO A 52 -7.97 11.50 -5.78
C PRO A 52 -9.34 11.35 -6.46
N SER A 53 -9.60 10.21 -7.13
CA SER A 53 -10.87 9.94 -7.81
C SER A 53 -11.92 9.29 -6.90
N CYS A 54 -11.55 8.37 -6.00
CA CYS A 54 -12.52 7.60 -5.20
C CYS A 54 -12.22 7.52 -3.69
N GLY A 55 -11.16 8.16 -3.20
CA GLY A 55 -10.78 8.17 -1.77
C GLY A 55 -10.21 6.87 -1.22
N SER A 56 -10.14 5.81 -2.01
CA SER A 56 -9.59 4.50 -1.61
C SER A 56 -8.08 4.55 -1.37
N VAL A 57 -7.63 3.84 -0.33
CA VAL A 57 -6.20 3.64 0.01
C VAL A 57 -5.58 2.40 -0.66
N ARG A 58 -6.36 1.65 -1.46
CA ARG A 58 -5.89 0.45 -2.17
C ARG A 58 -5.06 0.85 -3.38
N LEU A 59 -3.83 1.28 -3.13
CA LEU A 59 -2.92 1.85 -4.12
C LEU A 59 -1.72 0.94 -4.39
N GLN A 60 -1.25 0.97 -5.63
CA GLN A 60 -0.04 0.30 -6.06
C GLN A 60 0.82 1.23 -6.90
N ILE A 61 2.13 1.28 -6.65
CA ILE A 61 3.07 1.93 -7.55
C ILE A 61 3.49 0.93 -8.63
N GLN A 62 3.27 1.29 -9.89
CA GLN A 62 3.66 0.52 -11.06
C GLN A 62 4.36 1.45 -12.04
N LEU A 63 5.64 1.20 -12.31
CA LEU A 63 6.46 1.98 -13.24
C LEU A 63 6.41 3.50 -12.97
N GLY A 64 6.50 3.90 -11.69
CA GLY A 64 6.43 5.31 -11.29
C GLY A 64 5.02 5.91 -11.28
N MET A 65 3.98 5.12 -11.55
CA MET A 65 2.58 5.56 -11.50
C MET A 65 1.88 4.97 -10.29
N ASN A 66 1.13 5.80 -9.57
CA ASN A 66 0.12 5.33 -8.64
C ASN A 66 -1.07 4.76 -9.42
N VAL A 67 -1.51 3.56 -9.02
CA VAL A 67 -2.65 2.84 -9.61
C VAL A 67 -3.65 2.51 -8.51
N CYS A 68 -4.85 3.06 -8.59
CA CYS A 68 -5.93 2.71 -7.67
C CYS A 68 -6.55 1.36 -8.04
N ARG A 69 -6.42 0.37 -7.17
CA ARG A 69 -6.98 -0.98 -7.37
C ARG A 69 -8.49 -1.04 -7.14
N ALA A 70 -9.11 0.03 -6.64
CA ALA A 70 -10.55 0.10 -6.42
C ALA A 70 -11.33 0.67 -7.61
N CYS A 71 -10.83 1.73 -8.27
CA CYS A 71 -11.52 2.38 -9.39
C CYS A 71 -10.73 2.37 -10.71
N GLY A 72 -9.45 1.99 -10.69
CA GLY A 72 -8.59 1.98 -11.88
C GLY A 72 -7.91 3.31 -12.21
N HIS A 73 -8.20 4.40 -11.48
CA HIS A 73 -7.55 5.70 -11.72
C HIS A 73 -6.04 5.64 -11.53
N THR A 74 -5.30 6.31 -12.41
CA THR A 74 -3.83 6.35 -12.42
C THR A 74 -3.31 7.79 -12.45
N TRP A 75 -2.21 8.04 -11.75
CA TRP A 75 -1.51 9.33 -11.73
C TRP A 75 -0.03 9.13 -11.41
N GLU A 76 0.80 10.13 -11.68
CA GLU A 76 2.23 10.05 -11.37
C GLU A 76 2.45 9.87 -9.87
N ALA A 77 3.28 8.88 -9.50
CA ALA A 77 3.70 8.75 -8.12
C ALA A 77 4.63 9.90 -7.77
N ARG A 78 4.46 10.46 -6.57
CA ARG A 78 5.42 11.43 -6.06
C ARG A 78 6.76 10.72 -5.92
N PRO A 79 7.88 11.30 -6.37
CA PRO A 79 9.18 10.74 -6.06
C PRO A 79 9.28 10.65 -4.53
N SER A 80 9.60 9.46 -4.02
CA SER A 80 9.92 9.33 -2.60
C SER A 80 11.09 10.26 -2.31
N GLY A 81 11.08 10.95 -1.18
CA GLY A 81 12.06 12.00 -0.83
C GLY A 81 13.52 11.52 -0.70
N TRP A 82 13.84 10.31 -1.16
CA TRP A 82 15.20 9.81 -1.27
C TRP A 82 15.88 10.44 -2.48
N THR A 83 16.68 11.47 -2.22
CA THR A 83 17.70 11.97 -3.16
C THR A 83 18.97 11.15 -2.91
N PRO A 84 19.57 10.51 -3.94
CA PRO A 84 20.79 9.71 -3.77
C PRO A 84 21.99 10.49 -3.27
#